data_AF-A0A8T4U079-F1
#
_entry.id   AF-A0A8T4U079-F1
#
_cell.length_a   1.000
_cell.length_b   1.000
_cell.length_c   1.000
_cell.angle_alpha   90.00
_cell.angle_beta   90.00
_cell.angle_gamma   90.00
#
_symmetry.space_group_name_H-M   'P 1'
#
loop_
_entity.id
_entity.type
_entity.pdbx_description
1 polymer ?
#
loop_
_entity_poly.entity_id
_entity_poly.type
_entity_poly.pdbx_seq_one_letter_code
_entity_poly.pdbx_strand_id
1 'polypeptide(L)' 'MDKNIILYIIAGLLVIGLLIATFFPGTIQAWKDSGKSIEDKCKPASGYTEESWRKHMNHHPNIYGDCLT' A
#
# COMPACT_ATOMS: atom_id res chain seq x y z
N MET A 1 26.65 11.97 -14.48
CA MET A 1 25.46 11.30 -15.06
C MET A 1 24.75 12.33 -15.92
N ASP A 2 24.34 11.96 -17.14
CA ASP A 2 23.68 12.87 -18.09
C ASP A 2 22.31 13.33 -17.55
N LYS A 3 21.94 14.60 -17.77
CA LYS A 3 20.68 15.18 -17.28
C LYS A 3 19.45 14.47 -17.85
N ASN A 4 19.54 13.99 -19.09
CA ASN A 4 18.47 13.26 -19.75
C ASN A 4 18.34 11.85 -19.15
N ILE A 5 19.47 11.22 -18.81
CA ILE A 5 19.46 9.93 -18.09
C ILE A 5 18.77 10.10 -16.73
N ILE A 6 19.08 11.15 -15.98
CA ILE A 6 18.40 11.46 -14.70
C ILE A 6 16.89 11.62 -14.91
N LEU A 7 16.49 12.36 -15.95
CA LEU A 7 15.09 12.63 -16.24
C LEU A 7 14.34 11.35 -16.62
N TYR A 8 14.93 10.47 -17.43
CA TYR A 8 14.34 9.16 -17.77
C TYR A 8 14.21 8.24 -16.56
N ILE A 9 15.19 8.24 -15.64
CA ILE A 9 15.09 7.47 -14.40
C ILE A 9 13.91 7.96 -13.55
N ILE A 10 13.77 9.29 -13.37
CA ILE A 10 12.66 9.85 -12.60
C ILE A 10 11.32 9.53 -13.28
N ALA A 11 11.22 9.72 -14.60
CA ALA A 11 10.02 9.39 -15.36
C ALA A 11 9.66 7.90 -15.24
N GLY A 12 10.65 7.01 -15.32
CA GLY A 12 10.46 5.58 -15.13
C GLY A 12 9.94 5.23 -13.74
N LEU A 13 10.52 5.82 -12.68
CA LEU A 13 10.05 5.62 -11.30
C LEU A 13 8.62 6.12 -11.10
N LEU A 14 8.26 7.25 -11.69
CA LEU A 14 6.89 7.78 -11.63
C LEU A 14 5.88 6.84 -12.30
N VAL A 15 6.22 6.31 -13.48
CA VAL A 15 5.37 5.34 -14.19
C VAL A 15 5.23 4.05 -13.37
N ILE A 16 6.32 3.53 -12.80
CA ILE A 16 6.27 2.33 -11.95
C ILE A 16 5.40 2.58 -10.71
N GLY A 17 5.58 3.71 -10.02
CA GLY A 17 4.78 4.08 -8.87
C GLY A 17 3.28 4.18 -9.21
N LEU A 18 2.95 4.77 -10.36
CA LEU A 18 1.58 4.86 -10.84
C LEU A 18 0.96 3.48 -11.13
N LEU A 19 1.71 2.59 -11.75
CA LEU A 19 1.25 1.21 -12.00
C LEU A 19 0.99 0.47 -10.69
N ILE A 20 1.88 0.58 -9.71
CA ILE A 20 1.69 -0.04 -8.39
C ILE A 20 0.42 0.48 -7.72
N ALA A 21 0.21 1.81 -7.72
CA ALA A 21 -0.98 2.42 -7.14
C ALA A 21 -2.28 2.00 -7.85
N THR A 22 -2.23 1.79 -9.17
CA THR A 22 -3.40 1.41 -9.99
C THR A 22 -3.79 -0.06 -9.77
N PHE A 23 -2.84 -0.97 -9.80
CA PHE A 23 -3.11 -2.40 -9.74
C PHE A 23 -3.17 -2.95 -8.30
N PHE A 24 -2.59 -2.23 -7.33
CA PHE A 24 -2.51 -2.66 -5.94
C PHE A 24 -2.93 -1.53 -4.99
N PRO A 25 -4.19 -1.08 -5.04
CA PRO A 25 -4.67 0.05 -4.23
C PRO A 25 -4.52 -0.18 -2.71
N GLY A 26 -4.50 -1.44 -2.26
CA GLY A 26 -4.26 -1.79 -0.85
C GLY A 26 -2.88 -1.41 -0.32
N THR A 27 -1.90 -1.19 -1.18
CA THR A 27 -0.55 -0.74 -0.75
C THR A 27 -0.59 0.65 -0.10
N ILE A 28 -1.48 1.52 -0.56
CA ILE A 28 -1.67 2.87 0.01
C ILE A 28 -2.23 2.75 1.43
N GLN A 29 -3.19 1.84 1.63
CA GLN A 29 -3.79 1.62 2.94
C GLN A 29 -2.78 1.02 3.92
N ALA A 30 -2.01 0.01 3.50
CA ALA A 30 -0.92 -0.54 4.31
C ALA A 30 0.13 0.52 4.68
N TRP A 31 0.49 1.42 3.76
CA TRP A 31 1.41 2.52 4.04
C TRP A 31 0.84 3.51 5.07
N LYS A 32 -0.45 3.86 4.93
CA LYS A 32 -1.17 4.72 5.90
C LYS A 32 -1.21 4.07 7.30
N ASP A 33 -1.49 2.77 7.37
CA ASP A 33 -1.60 2.03 8.63
C ASP A 33 -0.25 1.67 9.27
N SER A 34 0.86 1.72 8.51
CA SER A 34 2.22 1.55 9.03
C SER A 34 2.67 2.71 9.92
N GLY A 35 2.01 3.86 9.83
CA GLY A 35 2.29 5.05 10.62
C GLY A 35 1.42 5.16 11.88
N LYS A 36 1.22 6.38 12.37
CA LYS A 36 0.21 6.66 13.39
C LYS A 36 -1.16 6.78 12.70
N SER A 37 -1.86 5.66 12.55
CA SER A 37 -3.24 5.68 12.06
C SER A 37 -4.17 6.24 13.13
N ILE A 38 -5.08 7.12 12.73
CA ILE A 38 -6.17 7.65 13.58
C ILE A 38 -7.38 6.70 13.53
N GLU A 39 -7.43 5.82 12.52
CA GLU A 39 -8.54 4.90 12.25
C GLU A 39 -8.21 3.48 12.73
N ASP A 40 -9.26 2.69 13.01
CA ASP A 40 -9.13 1.29 13.40
C ASP A 40 -8.71 0.44 12.19
N LYS A 41 -7.41 0.15 12.11
CA LYS A 41 -6.77 -0.63 11.04
C LYS A 41 -7.30 -2.07 10.92
N CYS A 42 -7.98 -2.59 11.95
CA CYS A 42 -8.53 -3.95 11.93
C CYS A 42 -9.87 -4.03 11.18
N LYS A 43 -10.51 -2.89 10.91
CA LYS A 43 -11.74 -2.83 10.13
C LYS A 43 -11.46 -2.72 8.63
N PRO A 44 -12.32 -3.28 7.77
CA PRO A 44 -12.15 -3.16 6.33
C PRO A 44 -12.09 -1.72 5.86
N ALA A 45 -11.07 -1.43 5.07
CA ALA A 45 -11.00 -0.18 4.33
C ALA A 45 -12.11 -0.11 3.26
N SER A 46 -12.44 1.11 2.82
CA SER A 46 -13.44 1.31 1.78
C SER A 46 -13.11 0.51 0.52
N GLY A 47 -14.11 -0.21 -0.01
CA GLY A 47 -13.95 -1.09 -1.17
C GLY A 47 -13.48 -2.51 -0.84
N TYR A 48 -13.21 -2.85 0.43
CA TYR A 48 -12.90 -4.20 0.87
C TYR A 48 -14.08 -4.86 1.58
N THR A 49 -14.26 -6.15 1.33
CA THR A 49 -15.03 -7.04 2.22
C THR A 49 -14.16 -7.50 3.38
N GLU A 50 -14.76 -7.95 4.48
CA GLU A 50 -14.06 -8.56 5.62
C GLU A 50 -13.06 -9.66 5.18
N GLU A 51 -13.50 -10.56 4.29
CA GLU A 51 -12.64 -11.65 3.80
C GLU A 51 -11.43 -11.11 3.02
N SER A 52 -11.68 -10.17 2.09
CA SER A 52 -10.60 -9.57 1.29
C SER A 52 -9.65 -8.74 2.14
N TRP A 53 -10.17 -8.07 3.18
CA TRP A 53 -9.37 -7.29 4.11
C TRP A 53 -8.50 -8.19 4.98
N ARG A 54 -9.07 -9.28 5.51
CA ARG A 54 -8.30 -10.29 6.25
C ARG A 54 -7.22 -10.92 5.38
N LYS A 55 -7.47 -11.16 4.10
CA LYS A 55 -6.43 -11.63 3.16
C LYS A 55 -5.33 -10.58 2.95
N HIS A 56 -5.69 -9.31 2.81
CA HIS A 56 -4.73 -8.20 2.74
C HIS A 56 -3.88 -8.10 4.02
N MET A 57 -4.50 -8.14 5.20
CA MET A 57 -3.81 -8.09 6.49
C MET A 57 -2.80 -9.24 6.64
N ASN A 58 -3.14 -10.44 6.16
CA ASN A 58 -2.22 -11.59 6.17
C ASN A 58 -0.97 -11.37 5.29
N HIS A 59 -1.00 -10.50 4.28
CA HIS A 59 0.21 -10.13 3.52
C HIS A 59 1.13 -9.18 4.30
N HIS A 60 0.61 -8.48 5.32
CA HIS A 60 1.34 -7.48 6.10
C HIS A 60 1.23 -7.75 7.62
N PRO A 61 1.71 -8.91 8.11
CA PRO A 61 1.57 -9.29 9.51
C PRO A 61 2.33 -8.38 10.48
N ASN A 62 3.35 -7.66 9.99
CA ASN A 62 4.06 -6.65 10.77
C ASN A 62 3.20 -5.41 11.07
N ILE A 63 2.15 -5.16 10.29
CA ILE A 63 1.24 -4.03 10.47
C ILE A 63 -0.02 -4.49 11.21
N TYR A 64 -0.58 -5.65 10.83
CA TYR A 64 -1.91 -6.11 11.24
C TYR A 64 -1.91 -7.37 12.11
N GLY A 65 -0.76 -7.81 12.64
CA GLY A 65 -0.67 -9.06 13.40
C GLY A 65 -1.60 -9.12 14.62
N ASP A 66 -1.89 -7.98 15.22
CA ASP A 66 -2.86 -7.78 16.32
C ASP A 66 -4.33 -7.87 15.88
N CYS A 67 -4.62 -7.71 14.60
CA CYS A 67 -5.97 -7.82 14.03
C CYS A 67 -6.35 -9.25 13.62
N LEU A 68 -5.38 -10.16 13.60
CA LEU A 68 -5.54 -11.53 13.08
C LEU A 68 -5.68 -12.60 14.16
N THR A 69 -5.73 -12.18 15.43
CA THR A 69 -5.92 -13.03 16.62
C THR A 69 -7.37 -13.11 17.07
#